data_AF-A0A1Z4LPZ4-F1
#
_entry.id   AF-A0A1Z4LPZ4-F1
#
_cell.length_a   1.000
_cell.length_b   1.000
_cell.length_c   1.000
_cell.angle_alpha   90.00
_cell.angle_beta   90.00
_cell.angle_gamma   90.00
#
_symmetry.space_group_name_H-M   'P 1'
#
loop_
_entity.id
_entity.type
_entity.pdbx_description
1 polymer ?
#
loop_
_entity_poly.entity_id
_entity_poly.type
_entity_poly.pdbx_seq_one_letter_code
_entity_poly.pdbx_strand_id
1 'polypeptide(L)'
;MTYSSDDVQKILQLAMKRKEEESFSGKQLSDMAAELGISSELLKTAEQEWLIQAKASKEQQARRKIMRRGFKAHLISFVAVNVFLVILNLSTTPSDFWAIYPISGWGLGLFMHHLKVARVEENPQDIALSEGQRLKVRG
;
A
#
# COMPACT_ATOMS: atom_id res chain seq x y z
N MET A 1 -16.46 -31.41 -7.70
CA MET A 1 -15.86 -30.06 -7.62
C MET A 1 -14.41 -30.25 -7.18
N THR A 2 -13.45 -29.75 -7.94
CA THR A 2 -12.01 -29.84 -7.63
C THR A 2 -11.53 -28.48 -7.17
N TYR A 3 -10.89 -28.41 -6.01
CA TYR A 3 -10.32 -27.17 -5.47
C TYR A 3 -8.90 -26.98 -5.99
N SER A 4 -8.55 -25.76 -6.40
CA SER A 4 -7.16 -25.43 -6.73
C SER A 4 -6.30 -25.47 -5.46
N SER A 5 -5.00 -25.73 -5.62
CA SER A 5 -4.03 -25.64 -4.51
C SER A 5 -4.12 -24.28 -3.78
N ASP A 6 -4.39 -23.22 -4.53
CA ASP A 6 -4.54 -21.86 -4.01
C ASP A 6 -5.82 -21.68 -3.16
N ASP A 7 -6.88 -22.40 -3.51
CA ASP A 7 -8.17 -22.36 -2.79
C ASP A 7 -8.10 -23.17 -1.50
N VAL A 8 -7.45 -24.34 -1.54
CA VAL A 8 -7.24 -25.19 -0.36
C VAL A 8 -6.44 -24.45 0.71
N GLN A 9 -5.37 -23.75 0.31
CA GLN A 9 -4.55 -22.96 1.22
C GLN A 9 -5.36 -21.81 1.87
N LYS A 10 -6.16 -21.08 1.08
CA LYS A 10 -7.00 -19.99 1.60
C LYS A 10 -8.08 -20.49 2.56
N ILE A 11 -8.72 -21.61 2.24
CA ILE A 11 -9.74 -22.22 3.10
C ILE A 11 -9.10 -22.67 4.43
N LEU A 12 -7.94 -23.30 4.38
CA LEU A 12 -7.20 -23.70 5.56
C LEU A 12 -6.80 -22.49 6.42
N GLN A 13 -6.23 -21.45 5.82
CA GLN A 13 -5.89 -20.21 6.53
C GLN A 13 -7.12 -19.56 7.18
N LEU A 14 -8.26 -19.54 6.50
CA LEU A 14 -9.50 -18.98 7.04
C LEU A 14 -10.04 -19.79 8.23
N ALA A 15 -9.94 -21.12 8.16
CA ALA A 15 -10.30 -22.01 9.26
C ALA A 15 -9.38 -21.80 10.48
N MET A 16 -8.08 -21.65 10.24
CA MET A 16 -7.09 -21.39 11.29
C MET A 16 -7.26 -20.02 11.94
N LYS A 17 -7.60 -18.98 11.18
CA LYS A 17 -7.86 -17.64 11.75
C LYS A 17 -9.06 -17.63 12.71
N ARG A 18 -10.01 -18.56 12.53
CA ARG A 18 -11.22 -18.69 13.35
C ARG A 18 -10.99 -19.57 14.58
N LYS A 19 -10.01 -20.46 14.53
CA LYS A 19 -9.55 -21.24 15.68
C LYS A 19 -8.44 -20.44 16.35
N GLU A 20 -8.75 -19.79 17.45
CA GLU A 20 -7.83 -18.91 18.23
C GLU A 20 -6.64 -19.67 18.87
N GLU A 21 -6.21 -20.79 18.27
CA GLU A 21 -5.15 -21.67 18.75
C GLU A 21 -3.80 -21.27 18.15
N GLU A 22 -3.01 -20.69 19.04
CA GLU A 22 -1.56 -20.68 19.22
C GLU A 22 -0.66 -20.88 17.98
N SER A 23 0.27 -19.93 17.85
CA SER A 23 1.51 -20.06 17.11
C SER A 23 2.10 -21.47 17.21
N PHE A 24 2.23 -22.16 16.09
CA PHE A 24 2.93 -23.44 16.03
C PHE A 24 4.36 -23.27 16.53
N SER A 25 4.78 -24.13 17.44
CA SER A 25 6.19 -24.22 17.83
C SER A 25 7.00 -24.68 16.61
N GLY A 26 8.22 -24.15 16.45
CA GLY A 26 9.10 -24.54 15.33
C GLY A 26 9.33 -26.05 15.21
N LYS A 27 9.14 -26.79 16.31
CA LYS A 27 9.17 -28.25 16.33
C LYS A 27 7.99 -28.88 15.57
N GLN A 28 6.76 -28.41 15.77
CA GLN A 28 5.58 -28.92 15.05
C GLN A 28 5.67 -28.64 13.55
N LEU A 29 6.22 -27.48 13.18
CA LEU A 29 6.47 -27.15 11.77
C LEU A 29 7.46 -28.12 11.14
N SER A 30 8.53 -28.47 11.87
CA SER A 30 9.50 -29.48 11.42
C SER A 30 8.89 -30.87 11.31
N ASP A 31 8.02 -31.25 12.24
CA ASP A 31 7.35 -32.56 12.23
C ASP A 31 6.41 -32.68 11.01
N MET A 32 5.60 -31.65 10.73
CA MET A 32 4.74 -31.60 9.54
C MET A 32 5.54 -31.60 8.23
N ALA A 33 6.65 -30.87 8.19
CA ALA A 33 7.53 -30.85 7.02
C ALA A 33 8.12 -32.25 6.75
N ALA A 34 8.52 -32.97 7.79
CA ALA A 34 9.02 -34.34 7.67
C ALA A 34 7.94 -35.31 7.15
N GLU A 35 6.69 -35.18 7.60
CA GLU A 35 5.56 -35.98 7.09
C GLU A 35 5.30 -35.75 5.60
N LEU A 36 5.50 -34.52 5.12
CA LEU A 36 5.38 -34.15 3.71
C LEU A 36 6.63 -34.48 2.88
N GLY A 37 7.66 -35.07 3.48
CA GLY A 37 8.92 -35.43 2.82
C GLY A 37 9.83 -34.23 2.53
N ILE A 38 9.60 -33.09 3.17
CA ILE A 38 10.41 -31.87 3.02
C ILE A 38 11.65 -32.00 3.92
N SER A 39 12.84 -31.85 3.33
CA SER A 39 14.09 -31.92 4.09
C SER A 39 14.22 -30.75 5.07
N SER A 40 14.84 -30.98 6.22
CA SER A 40 15.06 -29.96 7.25
C SER A 40 15.92 -28.79 6.76
N GLU A 41 16.74 -29.01 5.73
CA GLU A 41 17.52 -27.99 5.04
C GLU A 41 16.62 -27.05 4.22
N LEU A 42 15.69 -27.60 3.43
CA LEU A 42 14.73 -26.80 2.67
C LEU A 42 13.81 -26.00 3.59
N LEU A 43 13.39 -26.60 4.72
CA LEU A 43 12.58 -25.91 5.72
C LEU A 43 13.32 -24.71 6.32
N LYS A 44 14.61 -24.87 6.66
CA LYS A 44 15.43 -23.78 7.21
C LYS A 44 15.64 -22.64 6.21
N THR A 45 15.88 -22.96 4.94
CA THR A 45 16.02 -21.94 3.89
C THR A 45 14.71 -21.19 3.69
N ALA A 46 13.59 -21.90 3.62
CA ALA A 46 12.26 -21.30 3.50
C ALA A 46 11.91 -20.42 4.71
N GLU A 47 12.26 -20.84 5.93
CA GLU A 47 12.06 -20.03 7.14
C GLU A 47 12.89 -18.74 7.10
N GLN A 48 14.15 -18.80 6.67
CA GLN A 48 15.00 -17.61 6.54
C GLN A 48 14.48 -16.64 5.49
N GLU A 49 14.11 -17.14 4.31
CA GLU A 49 13.50 -16.33 3.26
C GLU A 49 12.19 -15.69 3.73
N TRP A 50 11.36 -16.46 4.44
CA TRP A 50 10.12 -15.98 5.02
C TRP A 50 10.37 -14.88 6.06
N LEU A 51 11.38 -15.02 6.93
CA LEU A 51 11.72 -13.97 7.91
C LEU A 51 12.17 -12.68 7.24
N ILE A 52 12.93 -12.77 6.15
CA ILE A 52 13.35 -11.62 5.34
C ILE A 52 12.11 -10.95 4.70
N GLN A 53 11.21 -11.72 4.10
CA GLN A 53 9.97 -11.22 3.50
C GLN A 53 8.97 -10.67 4.55
N ALA A 54 8.87 -11.30 5.73
CA ALA A 54 8.02 -10.90 6.83
C ALA A 54 8.47 -9.56 7.43
N LYS A 55 9.78 -9.33 7.52
CA LYS A 55 10.34 -8.01 7.89
C LYS A 55 10.01 -6.96 6.83
N ALA A 56 10.28 -7.24 5.55
CA ALA A 56 10.01 -6.30 4.46
C ALA A 56 8.51 -5.93 4.36
N SER A 57 7.62 -6.91 4.49
CA SER A 57 6.16 -6.71 4.45
C SER A 57 5.65 -5.94 5.68
N LYS A 58 6.15 -6.23 6.90
CA LYS A 58 5.83 -5.43 8.10
C LYS A 58 6.28 -3.98 7.95
N GLU A 59 7.48 -3.73 7.45
CA GLU A 59 7.97 -2.38 7.21
C GLU A 59 7.10 -1.63 6.20
N GLN A 60 6.74 -2.29 5.10
CA GLN A 60 5.90 -1.68 4.07
C GLN A 60 4.49 -1.34 4.60
N GLN A 61 3.90 -2.21 5.43
CA GLN A 61 2.62 -1.94 6.09
C GLN A 61 2.72 -0.78 7.09
N ALA A 62 3.79 -0.71 7.89
CA ALA A 62 4.03 0.38 8.82
C ALA A 62 4.22 1.72 8.09
N ARG A 63 5.02 1.75 7.03
CA ARG A 63 5.24 2.93 6.18
C ARG A 63 3.92 3.40 5.54
N ARG A 64 3.11 2.48 4.99
CA ARG A 64 1.78 2.79 4.44
C ARG A 64 0.84 3.42 5.48
N LYS A 65 0.91 2.95 6.74
CA LYS A 65 0.08 3.49 7.84
C LYS A 65 0.52 4.90 8.26
N ILE A 66 1.82 5.17 8.26
CA ILE A 66 2.39 6.49 8.58
C ILE A 66 2.06 7.50 7.49
N MET A 67 2.27 7.15 6.21
CA MET A 67 1.98 8.04 5.08
C MET A 67 0.49 8.44 5.02
N ARG A 68 -0.43 7.51 5.28
CA ARG A 68 -1.87 7.80 5.33
C ARG A 68 -2.26 8.74 6.47
N ARG A 69 -1.52 8.77 7.59
CA ARG A 69 -1.77 9.68 8.71
C ARG A 69 -1.21 11.08 8.44
N GLY A 70 0.00 11.18 7.91
CA GLY A 70 0.60 12.47 7.54
C GLY A 70 -0.22 13.21 6.48
N PHE A 71 -0.67 12.51 5.44
CA PHE A 71 -1.48 13.10 4.37
C PHE A 71 -2.83 13.65 4.87
N LYS A 72 -3.50 12.93 5.78
CA LYS A 72 -4.76 13.41 6.38
C LYS A 72 -4.57 14.67 7.20
N ALA A 73 -3.50 14.77 7.98
CA ALA A 73 -3.21 15.96 8.77
C ALA A 73 -3.00 17.18 7.87
N HIS A 74 -2.19 17.04 6.80
CA HIS A 74 -1.97 18.13 5.85
C HIS A 74 -3.24 18.54 5.11
N LEU A 75 -4.08 17.58 4.72
CA LEU A 75 -5.36 17.87 4.07
C LEU A 75 -6.34 18.61 5.00
N ILE A 76 -6.42 18.19 6.27
CA ILE A 76 -7.27 18.85 7.27
C ILE A 76 -6.79 20.28 7.51
N SER A 77 -5.50 20.50 7.68
CA SER A 77 -4.92 21.84 7.84
C SER A 77 -5.19 22.71 6.61
N PHE A 78 -5.03 22.16 5.39
CA PHE A 78 -5.33 22.89 4.16
C PHE A 78 -6.80 23.30 4.11
N VAL A 79 -7.74 22.38 4.33
CA VAL A 79 -9.18 22.69 4.32
C VAL A 79 -9.54 23.70 5.41
N ALA A 80 -9.03 23.52 6.64
CA ALA A 80 -9.32 24.43 7.75
C ALA A 80 -8.85 25.86 7.48
N VAL A 81 -7.64 26.04 6.96
CA VAL A 81 -7.09 27.37 6.63
C VAL A 81 -7.89 28.04 5.50
N ASN A 82 -8.23 27.29 4.45
CA ASN A 82 -9.02 27.83 3.33
C ASN A 82 -10.44 28.20 3.76
N VAL A 83 -11.11 27.38 4.59
CA VAL A 83 -12.43 27.70 5.15
C VAL A 83 -12.35 28.94 6.04
N PHE A 84 -11.33 29.05 6.89
CA PHE A 84 -11.12 30.23 7.73
C PHE A 84 -10.91 31.50 6.89
N LEU A 85 -10.10 31.44 5.84
CA LEU A 85 -9.88 32.55 4.91
C LEU A 85 -11.16 33.00 4.21
N VAL A 86 -12.01 32.06 3.77
CA VAL A 86 -13.30 32.37 3.15
C VAL A 86 -14.24 33.06 4.16
N ILE A 87 -14.33 32.54 5.39
CA ILE A 87 -15.14 33.15 6.45
C ILE A 87 -14.63 34.57 6.77
N LEU A 88 -13.32 34.75 6.87
CA LEU A 88 -12.71 36.05 7.15
C LEU A 88 -12.96 37.04 6.01
N ASN A 89 -12.90 36.59 4.75
CA ASN A 89 -13.24 37.41 3.60
C ASN A 89 -14.69 37.91 3.66
N LEU A 90 -15.63 37.01 3.92
CA LEU A 90 -17.06 37.34 4.01
C LEU A 90 -17.38 38.25 5.21
N SER A 91 -16.62 38.13 6.30
CA SER A 91 -16.80 38.93 7.52
C SER A 91 -16.19 40.34 7.40
N THR A 92 -15.05 40.46 6.72
CA THR A 92 -14.28 41.73 6.67
C THR A 92 -14.66 42.57 5.46
N THR A 93 -14.69 41.96 4.28
CA THR A 93 -14.91 42.68 3.01
C THR A 93 -15.64 41.78 2.01
N PRO A 94 -16.97 41.59 2.15
CA PRO A 94 -17.72 40.71 1.26
C PRO A 94 -17.75 41.19 -0.20
N SER A 95 -17.49 42.48 -0.46
CA SER A 95 -17.38 43.03 -1.81
C SER A 95 -16.08 42.67 -2.54
N ASP A 96 -15.00 42.37 -1.81
CA ASP A 96 -13.69 42.04 -2.38
C ASP A 96 -13.24 40.65 -1.95
N PHE A 97 -13.17 39.72 -2.89
CA PHE A 97 -12.75 38.32 -2.67
C PHE A 97 -11.22 38.16 -2.61
N TRP A 98 -10.56 38.84 -1.68
CA TRP A 98 -9.11 38.75 -1.49
C TRP A 98 -8.64 37.34 -1.07
N ALA A 99 -9.51 36.49 -0.52
CA ALA A 99 -9.20 35.09 -0.23
C ALA A 99 -8.83 34.27 -1.49
N ILE A 100 -9.17 34.75 -2.70
CA ILE A 100 -8.79 34.10 -3.96
C ILE A 100 -7.27 34.04 -4.17
N TYR A 101 -6.51 35.01 -3.66
CA TYR A 101 -5.05 35.09 -3.84
C TYR A 101 -4.30 33.97 -3.11
N PRO A 102 -4.51 33.72 -1.79
CA PRO A 102 -3.90 32.57 -1.11
C PRO A 102 -4.42 31.23 -1.64
N ILE A 103 -5.72 31.12 -1.98
CA ILE A 103 -6.30 29.92 -2.59
C ILE A 103 -5.62 29.61 -3.93
N SER A 104 -5.44 30.62 -4.79
CA SER A 104 -4.81 30.44 -6.10
C SER A 104 -3.33 30.16 -5.98
N GLY A 105 -2.60 30.86 -5.10
CA GLY A 105 -1.17 30.65 -4.90
C GLY A 105 -0.82 29.23 -4.42
N TRP A 106 -1.59 28.69 -3.47
CA TRP A 106 -1.36 27.33 -2.96
C TRP A 106 -2.05 26.26 -3.81
N GLY A 107 -3.22 26.55 -4.37
CA GLY A 107 -3.96 25.65 -5.25
C GLY A 107 -3.20 25.35 -6.54
N LEU A 108 -2.56 26.36 -7.16
CA LEU A 108 -1.74 26.16 -8.36
C LEU A 108 -0.48 25.32 -8.06
N GLY A 109 0.15 25.54 -6.91
CA GLY A 109 1.31 24.75 -6.47
C GLY A 109 0.97 23.27 -6.25
N LEU A 110 -0.18 22.98 -5.63
CA LEU A 110 -0.70 21.62 -5.46
C LEU A 110 -1.07 20.98 -6.80
N PHE A 111 -1.70 21.73 -7.71
CA PHE A 111 -2.07 21.24 -9.04
C PHE A 111 -0.83 20.84 -9.86
N MET A 112 0.22 21.66 -9.86
CA MET A 112 1.49 21.33 -10.53
C MET A 112 2.17 20.10 -9.93
N HIS A 113 2.13 19.94 -8.61
CA HIS A 113 2.69 18.76 -7.95
C HIS A 113 1.92 17.48 -8.35
N HIS A 114 0.59 17.56 -8.40
CA HIS A 114 -0.27 16.44 -8.77
C HIS A 114 -0.10 16.02 -10.24
N LEU A 115 0.08 16.97 -11.16
CA LEU A 115 0.38 16.69 -12.58
C LEU A 115 1.75 16.03 -12.76
N LYS A 116 2.75 16.42 -11.95
CA LYS A 116 4.08 15.81 -12.00
C LYS A 116 4.06 14.36 -11.53
N VAL A 117 3.29 14.06 -10.47
CA VAL A 117 3.11 12.68 -9.99
C VAL A 117 2.33 11.84 -11.00
N ALA A 118 1.27 12.39 -11.59
CA ALA A 118 0.48 11.68 -12.61
C ALA A 118 1.29 11.35 -13.88
N ARG A 119 2.17 12.25 -14.34
CA ARG A 119 3.05 11.98 -15.49
C ARG A 119 4.18 10.99 -15.19
N VAL A 120 4.61 10.87 -13.94
CA VAL A 120 5.61 9.86 -13.55
C VAL A 120 5.02 8.45 -13.63
N GLU A 121 3.70 8.31 -13.46
CA GLU A 121 2.98 7.04 -13.63
C GLU A 121 2.77 6.66 -15.11
N GLU A 122 2.93 7.62 -16.03
CA GLU A 122 2.82 7.48 -17.48
C GLU A 122 4.20 7.48 -18.18
N ASN A 123 5.24 6.96 -17.49
CA ASN A 123 6.60 6.93 -18.02
C ASN A 123 6.67 6.04 -19.29
N PRO A 124 7.12 6.56 -20.45
CA PRO A 124 7.22 5.78 -21.69
C PRO A 124 8.09 4.52 -21.59
N GLN A 125 9.00 4.48 -20.61
CA GLN A 125 9.83 3.31 -20.33
C GLN A 125 9.01 2.15 -19.74
N ASP A 126 8.00 2.42 -18.92
CA ASP A 126 7.13 1.38 -18.34
C ASP A 126 6.17 0.81 -19.39
N ILE A 127 5.74 1.66 -20.34
CA ILE A 127 4.93 1.25 -21.50
C ILE A 127 5.76 0.33 -22.41
N ALA A 128 7.00 0.69 -22.74
CA ALA A 128 7.89 -0.12 -23.56
C ALA A 128 8.25 -1.48 -22.91
N LEU A 129 8.42 -1.53 -21.59
CA LEU A 129 8.64 -2.77 -20.85
C LEU A 129 7.40 -3.68 -20.83
N SER A 130 6.20 -3.09 -20.75
CA SER A 130 4.94 -3.84 -20.77
C SER A 130 4.61 -4.45 -22.14
N GLU A 131 4.96 -3.77 -23.24
CA GLU A 131 4.76 -4.28 -24.60
C GLU A 131 5.77 -5.39 -24.96
N GLY A 132 7.03 -5.24 -24.54
CA GLY A 132 8.06 -6.27 -24.73
C GLY A 132 7.72 -7.59 -24.04
N GLN A 133 7.08 -7.54 -22.86
CA GLN A 133 6.59 -8.74 -22.18
C GLN A 133 5.36 -9.37 -22.85
N ARG A 134 4.46 -8.56 -23.44
CA ARG A 134 3.28 -9.06 -24.14
C ARG A 134 3.60 -9.81 -25.44
N LEU A 135 4.67 -9.42 -26.14
CA LEU A 135 5.11 -10.09 -27.36
C LEU A 135 5.77 -11.45 -27.10
N LYS A 136 6.42 -11.62 -25.94
CA LYS A 136 7.08 -12.89 -25.54
C LYS A 136 6.11 -13.99 -25.08
N VAL A 137 4.87 -13.64 -24.72
CA VAL A 137 3.83 -14.60 -24.29
C VAL A 137 2.98 -15.11 -25.47
N ARG A 138 3.06 -14.46 -26.64
CA ARG A 138 2.30 -14.81 -27.86
C ARG A 138 3.13 -15.54 -28.93
N GLY A 139 4.43 -15.76 -28.69
CA GLY A 139 5.31 -16.57 -29.54
C GLY A 139 5.71 -17.85 -28.81
#